data_AF-A0A7X8MMS0-F1
#
_entry.id   AF-A0A7X8MMS0-F1
#
_cell.length_a   1.000
_cell.length_b   1.000
_cell.length_c   1.000
_cell.angle_alpha   90.00
_cell.angle_beta   90.00
_cell.angle_gamma   90.00
#
_symmetry.space_group_name_H-M   'P 1'
#
loop_
_entity.id
_entity.type
_entity.pdbx_description
1 polymer ?
#
loop_
_entity_poly.entity_id
_entity_poly.type
_entity_poly.pdbx_seq_one_letter_code
_entity_poly.pdbx_strand_id
1 'polypeptide(L)'
;MKFSEKLDFLMKVTNTSNSALALSTSLDPSYISRLRRGVRNLPKNENYVPLMAEYFASHCLDDYQINALQECMPGSYTVSNNRSNNAKSIGEWLKEDNDHPHDSVQGLLDILEDFQFKKPQIWDKIASADYTEPKKSLVSIHYGFTGKQEATLAFLMEVINCNKPQTLLLFSDESFDWLGQNPEYAARWAALMIQVIAQGNRICMIHTV
;
A
#
# COMPACT_ATOMS: atom_id res chain seq x y z
N MET A 1 1.00 -7.18 9.81
CA MET A 1 2.15 -6.26 10.02
C MET A 1 2.78 -5.96 8.67
N LYS A 2 2.99 -4.68 8.38
CA LYS A 2 3.68 -4.23 7.16
C LYS A 2 5.18 -4.48 7.27
N PHE A 3 5.86 -4.60 6.14
CA PHE A 3 7.33 -4.80 6.11
C PHE A 3 8.09 -3.78 6.97
N SER A 4 7.72 -2.51 6.91
CA SER A 4 8.39 -1.45 7.68
C SER A 4 8.29 -1.67 9.19
N GLU A 5 7.16 -2.17 9.66
CA GLU A 5 6.92 -2.49 11.08
C GLU A 5 7.74 -3.70 11.51
N LYS A 6 7.78 -4.72 10.65
CA LYS A 6 8.61 -5.93 10.84
C LYS A 6 10.10 -5.58 10.92
N LEU A 7 10.57 -4.73 10.01
CA LEU A 7 11.94 -4.25 9.98
C LEU A 7 12.28 -3.38 11.21
N ASP A 8 11.42 -2.44 11.57
CA ASP A 8 11.64 -1.57 12.74
C ASP A 8 11.69 -2.38 14.04
N PHE A 9 10.83 -3.40 14.17
CA PHE A 9 10.84 -4.34 15.28
C PHE A 9 12.17 -5.09 15.39
N LEU A 10 12.64 -5.73 14.30
CA LEU A 10 13.91 -6.46 14.31
C LEU A 10 15.09 -5.56 14.65
N MET A 11 15.11 -4.34 14.14
CA MET A 11 16.16 -3.37 14.46
C MET A 11 16.14 -2.95 15.93
N LYS A 12 14.96 -2.78 16.55
CA LYS A 12 14.83 -2.47 17.98
C LYS A 12 15.29 -3.64 18.86
N VAL A 13 14.84 -4.85 18.55
CA VAL A 13 15.17 -6.06 19.33
C VAL A 13 16.68 -6.37 19.28
N THR A 14 17.31 -6.17 18.13
CA THR A 14 18.76 -6.40 17.96
C THR A 14 19.61 -5.17 18.27
N ASN A 15 19.00 -4.05 18.70
CA ASN A 15 19.65 -2.76 18.88
C ASN A 15 20.52 -2.33 17.67
N THR A 16 20.03 -2.64 16.47
CA THR A 16 20.73 -2.40 15.22
C THR A 16 20.46 -0.99 14.71
N SER A 17 21.53 -0.27 14.36
CA SER A 17 21.44 1.05 13.74
C SER A 17 21.23 0.95 12.22
N ASN A 18 20.70 2.01 11.60
CA ASN A 18 20.55 2.08 10.14
C ASN A 18 21.88 1.92 9.41
N SER A 19 22.98 2.42 9.98
CA SER A 19 24.32 2.30 9.40
C SER A 19 24.89 0.88 9.52
N ALA A 20 24.64 0.18 10.62
CA ALA A 20 25.09 -1.20 10.81
C ALA A 20 24.41 -2.15 9.81
N LEU A 21 23.10 -2.03 9.62
CA LEU A 21 22.37 -2.84 8.64
C LEU A 21 22.72 -2.48 7.19
N ALA A 22 22.96 -1.20 6.92
CA ALA A 22 23.42 -0.73 5.61
C ALA A 22 24.75 -1.38 5.19
N LEU A 23 25.70 -1.46 6.12
CA LEU A 23 27.00 -2.11 5.89
C LEU A 23 26.86 -3.60 5.56
N SER A 24 25.98 -4.33 6.26
CA SER A 24 25.79 -5.76 6.03
C SER A 24 25.00 -6.07 4.76
N THR A 25 24.16 -5.16 4.30
CA THR A 25 23.29 -5.34 3.12
C THR A 25 23.80 -4.65 1.85
N SER A 26 24.93 -3.94 1.93
CA SER A 26 25.46 -3.09 0.85
C SER A 26 24.45 -2.03 0.36
N LEU A 27 23.61 -1.53 1.26
CA LEU A 27 22.63 -0.48 1.01
C LEU A 27 23.06 0.83 1.67
N ASP A 28 22.49 1.96 1.24
CA ASP A 28 22.72 3.23 1.94
C ASP A 28 21.94 3.31 3.26
N PRO A 29 22.50 3.92 4.34
CA PRO A 29 21.78 4.15 5.59
C PRO A 29 20.49 4.98 5.40
N SER A 30 20.49 5.88 4.41
CA SER A 30 19.30 6.66 4.04
C SER A 30 18.22 5.79 3.41
N TYR A 31 18.60 4.74 2.67
CA TYR A 31 17.71 3.77 2.08
C TYR A 31 17.06 2.89 3.15
N ILE A 32 17.86 2.35 4.08
CA ILE A 32 17.37 1.61 5.26
C ILE A 32 16.40 2.47 6.08
N SER A 33 16.73 3.75 6.31
CA SER A 33 15.86 4.67 7.03
C SER A 33 14.50 4.91 6.34
N ARG A 34 14.46 4.92 5.00
CA ARG A 34 13.22 5.05 4.22
C ARG A 34 12.38 3.77 4.26
N LEU A 35 13.03 2.61 4.15
CA LEU A 35 12.40 1.30 4.32
C LEU A 35 11.77 1.16 5.71
N ARG A 36 12.52 1.49 6.77
CA ARG A 36 12.05 1.42 8.16
C ARG A 36 10.86 2.33 8.44
N ARG A 37 10.80 3.49 7.77
CA ARG A 37 9.68 4.45 7.90
C ARG A 37 8.49 4.14 6.99
N GLY A 38 8.56 3.12 6.15
CA GLY A 38 7.50 2.81 5.18
C GLY A 38 7.33 3.86 4.07
N VAL A 39 8.30 4.76 3.91
CA VAL A 39 8.30 5.77 2.82
C VAL A 39 8.61 5.10 1.48
N ARG A 40 9.23 3.92 1.51
CA ARG A 40 9.54 3.11 0.34
C ARG A 40 9.12 1.67 0.62
N ASN A 41 8.27 1.14 -0.25
CA ASN A 41 7.87 -0.27 -0.21
C ASN A 41 9.02 -1.16 -0.70
N LEU A 42 8.95 -2.45 -0.36
CA LEU A 42 9.91 -3.43 -0.84
C LEU A 42 9.85 -3.49 -2.38
N PRO A 43 10.94 -3.17 -3.11
CA PRO A 43 11.02 -3.47 -4.53
C PRO A 43 11.00 -4.99 -4.71
N LYS A 44 10.30 -5.46 -5.75
CA LYS A 44 10.15 -6.88 -6.11
C LYS A 44 11.47 -7.65 -6.34
N ASN A 45 12.61 -6.95 -6.43
CA ASN A 45 13.93 -7.54 -6.63
C ASN A 45 14.70 -7.60 -5.28
N GLU A 46 14.44 -8.66 -4.53
CA GLU A 46 14.69 -8.78 -3.08
C GLU A 46 16.10 -9.26 -2.69
N ASN A 47 17.14 -8.94 -3.46
CA ASN A 47 18.48 -9.51 -3.22
C ASN A 47 19.05 -9.19 -1.83
N TYR A 48 18.56 -8.16 -1.16
CA TYR A 48 19.01 -7.73 0.17
C TYR A 48 18.18 -8.26 1.34
N VAL A 49 16.98 -8.81 1.10
CA VAL A 49 16.13 -9.35 2.18
C VAL A 49 16.77 -10.58 2.83
N PRO A 50 17.35 -11.53 2.08
CA PRO A 50 18.13 -12.62 2.67
C PRO A 50 19.32 -12.13 3.50
N LEU A 51 20.01 -11.07 3.04
CA LEU A 51 21.15 -10.47 3.77
C LEU A 51 20.69 -9.85 5.10
N MET A 52 19.55 -9.16 5.11
CA MET A 52 18.93 -8.65 6.34
C MET A 52 18.61 -9.79 7.30
N ALA A 53 18.00 -10.87 6.79
CA ALA A 53 17.58 -11.98 7.62
C ALA A 53 18.77 -12.74 8.23
N GLU A 54 19.85 -12.93 7.47
CA GLU A 54 21.10 -13.50 7.98
C GLU A 54 21.75 -12.60 9.04
N TYR A 55 21.75 -11.29 8.82
CA TYR A 55 22.21 -10.32 9.79
C TYR A 55 21.40 -10.40 11.09
N PHE A 56 20.07 -10.43 11.05
CA PHE A 56 19.27 -10.51 12.28
C PHE A 56 19.42 -11.85 12.97
N ALA A 57 19.43 -12.97 12.24
CA ALA A 57 19.70 -14.29 12.81
C ALA A 57 21.06 -14.38 13.51
N SER A 58 22.03 -13.55 13.11
CA SER A 58 23.34 -13.47 13.75
C SER A 58 23.39 -12.64 15.02
N HIS A 59 22.47 -11.68 15.18
CA HIS A 59 22.43 -10.74 16.30
C HIS A 59 21.33 -11.06 17.32
N CYS A 60 20.48 -12.06 17.03
CA CYS A 60 19.49 -12.62 17.95
C CYS A 60 20.09 -13.79 18.74
N LEU A 61 20.91 -13.49 19.74
CA LEU A 61 21.63 -14.48 20.55
C LEU A 61 21.14 -14.56 22.00
N ASP A 62 20.42 -13.55 22.47
CA ASP A 62 19.95 -13.48 23.87
C ASP A 62 18.51 -14.02 24.02
N ASP A 63 18.23 -14.65 25.17
CA ASP A 63 16.94 -15.26 25.49
C ASP A 63 15.76 -14.26 25.37
N TYR A 64 15.99 -12.99 25.75
CA TYR A 64 14.98 -11.94 25.59
C TYR A 64 14.64 -11.65 24.12
N GLN A 65 15.62 -11.69 23.23
CA GLN A 65 15.42 -11.44 21.80
C GLN A 65 14.66 -12.60 21.15
N ILE A 66 14.98 -13.82 21.56
CA ILE A 66 14.29 -15.04 21.09
C ILE A 66 12.83 -15.02 21.55
N ASN A 67 12.57 -14.69 22.82
CA ASN A 67 11.21 -14.58 23.34
C ASN A 67 10.41 -13.47 22.62
N ALA A 68 11.02 -12.30 22.38
CA ALA A 68 10.37 -11.23 21.63
C ALA A 68 10.00 -11.66 20.19
N LEU A 69 10.88 -12.41 19.51
CA LEU A 69 10.59 -12.96 18.19
C LEU A 69 9.45 -13.98 18.24
N GLN A 70 9.41 -14.85 19.26
CA GLN A 70 8.33 -15.83 19.43
C GLN A 70 6.96 -15.17 19.68
N GLU A 71 6.92 -14.08 20.44
CA GLU A 71 5.68 -13.33 20.69
C GLU A 71 5.17 -12.60 19.43
N CYS A 72 6.07 -12.06 18.59
CA CYS A 72 5.68 -11.36 17.36
C CYS A 72 5.52 -12.26 16.13
N MET A 73 5.98 -13.52 16.19
CA MET A 73 5.86 -14.53 15.13
C MET A 73 5.11 -15.78 15.61
N PRO A 74 3.83 -15.69 16.03
CA PRO A 74 3.10 -16.84 16.53
C PRO A 74 2.92 -17.89 15.42
N GLY A 75 3.68 -18.98 15.48
CA GLY A 75 3.53 -20.17 14.64
C GLY A 75 4.62 -20.44 13.59
N SER A 76 5.48 -19.47 13.25
CA SER A 76 6.49 -19.62 12.17
C SER A 76 7.95 -19.65 12.65
N TYR A 77 8.25 -19.14 13.85
CA TYR A 77 9.59 -19.20 14.42
C TYR A 77 9.81 -20.49 15.21
N THR A 78 10.22 -21.55 14.52
CA THR A 78 10.80 -22.70 15.19
C THR A 78 12.20 -22.30 15.65
N VAL A 79 12.36 -22.00 16.94
CA VAL A 79 13.69 -21.85 17.55
C VAL A 79 14.43 -23.15 17.30
N SER A 80 15.30 -23.13 16.30
CA SER A 80 16.20 -24.24 16.02
C SER A 80 17.60 -23.78 16.38
N ASN A 81 18.43 -24.69 16.90
CA ASN A 81 19.87 -24.43 17.10
C ASN A 81 20.62 -24.15 15.79
N ASN A 82 19.93 -24.12 14.65
CA ASN A 82 20.49 -23.84 13.34
C ASN A 82 20.19 -22.41 12.90
N ARG A 83 21.22 -21.55 12.94
CA ARG A 83 21.19 -20.16 12.48
C ARG A 83 20.65 -19.99 11.06
N SER A 84 20.90 -20.96 10.16
CA SER A 84 20.41 -20.91 8.79
C SER A 84 18.89 -21.04 8.72
N ASN A 85 18.28 -21.84 9.60
CA ASN A 85 16.83 -21.95 9.68
C ASN A 85 16.21 -20.69 10.27
N ASN A 86 16.82 -20.10 11.29
CA ASN A 86 16.33 -18.84 11.87
C ASN A 86 16.39 -17.70 10.84
N ALA A 87 17.45 -17.63 10.03
CA ALA A 87 17.54 -16.68 8.92
C ALA A 87 16.46 -16.92 7.86
N LYS A 88 16.15 -18.18 7.54
CA LYS A 88 15.03 -18.50 6.63
C LYS A 88 13.69 -18.05 7.20
N SER A 89 13.38 -18.39 8.45
CA SER A 89 12.13 -17.99 9.10
C SER A 89 11.98 -16.47 9.19
N ILE A 90 13.05 -15.74 9.54
CA ILE A 90 13.04 -14.26 9.55
C ILE A 90 12.84 -13.71 8.15
N GLY A 91 13.49 -14.29 7.15
CA GLY A 91 13.36 -13.87 5.75
C GLY A 91 11.96 -14.11 5.20
N GLU A 92 11.39 -15.29 5.45
CA GLU A 92 10.02 -15.64 5.09
C GLU A 92 9.03 -14.72 5.78
N TRP A 93 9.19 -14.45 7.08
CA TRP A 93 8.32 -13.51 7.79
C TRP A 93 8.49 -12.07 7.29
N LEU A 94 9.69 -11.62 6.95
CA LEU A 94 9.89 -10.28 6.36
C LEU A 94 9.20 -10.15 5.00
N LYS A 95 9.16 -11.22 4.22
CA LYS A 95 8.50 -11.29 2.90
C LYS A 95 7.02 -11.60 2.97
N GLU A 96 6.56 -12.17 4.08
CA GLU A 96 5.17 -12.51 4.30
C GLU A 96 4.37 -11.21 4.31
N ASP A 97 3.79 -10.88 3.17
CA ASP A 97 2.81 -9.81 3.07
C ASP A 97 1.57 -10.28 3.83
N ASN A 98 1.43 -9.78 5.06
CA ASN A 98 0.17 -9.83 5.80
C ASN A 98 -0.75 -8.66 5.40
N ASP A 99 -0.28 -7.76 4.55
CA ASP A 99 -1.22 -7.14 3.62
C ASP A 99 -1.63 -8.29 2.73
N HIS A 100 -2.87 -8.78 2.83
CA HIS A 100 -3.50 -9.28 1.63
C HIS A 100 -3.47 -8.08 0.69
N PRO A 101 -2.56 -8.02 -0.31
CA PRO A 101 -2.77 -7.08 -1.38
C PRO A 101 -3.86 -7.81 -2.13
N HIS A 102 -5.11 -7.55 -1.76
CA HIS A 102 -6.17 -7.60 -2.73
C HIS A 102 -5.56 -6.93 -3.95
N ASP A 103 -5.28 -7.73 -4.98
CA ASP A 103 -4.73 -7.32 -6.26
C ASP A 103 -5.27 -5.90 -6.51
N SER A 104 -4.49 -4.92 -6.94
CA SER A 104 -5.00 -3.53 -7.03
C SER A 104 -6.39 -3.43 -7.69
N VAL A 105 -6.70 -4.39 -8.57
CA VAL A 105 -8.03 -4.69 -9.08
C VAL A 105 -8.98 -5.28 -8.03
N GLN A 106 -8.65 -6.40 -7.38
CA GLN A 106 -9.40 -7.02 -6.28
C GLN A 106 -9.72 -6.04 -5.15
N GLY A 107 -8.83 -5.11 -4.77
CA GLY A 107 -9.11 -4.14 -3.71
C GLY A 107 -10.12 -3.08 -4.14
N LEU A 108 -10.09 -2.70 -5.42
CA LEU A 108 -11.10 -1.86 -6.02
C LEU A 108 -12.43 -2.59 -6.22
N LEU A 109 -12.37 -3.87 -6.59
CA LEU A 109 -13.54 -4.72 -6.75
C LEU A 109 -14.22 -4.95 -5.41
N ASP A 110 -13.48 -5.19 -4.34
CA ASP A 110 -14.02 -5.31 -2.98
C ASP A 110 -14.73 -4.04 -2.54
N ILE A 111 -14.11 -2.88 -2.77
CA ILE A 111 -14.76 -1.60 -2.49
C ILE A 111 -16.07 -1.51 -3.29
N LEU A 112 -16.06 -1.87 -4.57
CA LEU A 112 -17.28 -1.85 -5.41
C LEU A 112 -18.32 -2.91 -5.01
N GLU A 113 -17.90 -4.07 -4.49
CA GLU A 113 -18.77 -5.17 -4.03
C GLU A 113 -19.39 -4.87 -2.66
N ASP A 114 -18.62 -4.29 -1.73
CA ASP A 114 -19.08 -3.79 -0.43
C ASP A 114 -20.16 -2.71 -0.61
N PHE A 115 -20.02 -1.87 -1.64
CA PHE A 115 -21.05 -0.95 -2.09
C PHE A 115 -22.10 -1.67 -2.96
N GLN A 116 -22.76 -2.68 -2.40
CA GLN A 116 -23.80 -3.47 -3.05
C GLN A 116 -24.70 -2.62 -3.98
N PHE A 117 -24.77 -3.04 -5.25
CA PHE A 117 -25.52 -2.49 -6.40
C PHE A 117 -27.05 -2.41 -6.22
N LYS A 118 -27.55 -1.95 -5.07
CA LYS A 118 -28.92 -1.47 -4.95
C LYS A 118 -28.86 0.03 -5.10
N LYS A 119 -29.26 0.56 -6.27
CA LYS A 119 -29.54 1.99 -6.50
C LYS A 119 -30.22 2.61 -5.27
N PRO A 120 -29.51 3.29 -4.36
CA PRO A 120 -30.17 4.06 -3.33
C PRO A 120 -30.63 5.34 -4.01
N GLN A 121 -31.87 5.76 -3.76
CA GLN A 121 -32.44 7.02 -4.26
C GLN A 121 -31.66 8.28 -3.82
N ILE A 122 -30.56 8.12 -3.09
CA ILE A 122 -29.63 9.16 -2.62
C ILE A 122 -28.60 9.51 -3.72
N TRP A 123 -28.35 8.65 -4.71
CA TRP A 123 -27.32 8.88 -5.74
C TRP A 123 -27.58 10.08 -6.65
N ASP A 124 -28.85 10.38 -6.96
CA ASP A 124 -29.19 11.54 -7.79
C ASP A 124 -28.82 12.87 -7.10
N LYS A 125 -28.77 12.90 -5.76
CA LYS A 125 -28.32 14.07 -4.98
C LYS A 125 -26.81 14.20 -4.91
N ILE A 126 -26.05 13.10 -4.83
CA ILE A 126 -24.58 13.13 -4.75
C ILE A 126 -23.98 13.60 -6.08
N ALA A 127 -24.57 13.22 -7.22
CA ALA A 127 -24.20 13.75 -8.53
C ALA A 127 -24.46 15.27 -8.67
N SER A 128 -25.32 15.84 -7.83
CA SER A 128 -25.65 17.28 -7.79
C SER A 128 -24.99 18.06 -6.65
N ALA A 129 -24.32 17.39 -5.72
CA ALA A 129 -23.78 18.02 -4.53
C ALA A 129 -22.39 18.61 -4.80
N ASP A 130 -22.39 19.92 -5.03
CA ASP A 130 -21.24 20.82 -4.94
C ASP A 130 -20.08 20.56 -5.90
N TYR A 131 -20.38 20.54 -7.21
CA TYR A 131 -19.37 20.97 -8.18
C TYR A 131 -19.34 22.49 -8.22
N THR A 132 -18.44 23.09 -7.45
CA THR A 132 -17.99 24.46 -7.77
C THR A 132 -17.08 24.30 -8.98
N GLU A 133 -17.48 24.84 -10.14
CA GLU A 133 -16.60 24.88 -11.33
C GLU A 133 -15.21 25.33 -10.87
N PRO A 134 -14.16 24.50 -11.04
CA PRO A 134 -12.82 24.92 -10.71
C PRO A 134 -12.54 26.12 -11.62
N LYS A 135 -12.33 27.30 -11.00
CA LYS A 135 -11.82 28.48 -11.71
C LYS A 135 -10.70 27.99 -12.60
N LYS A 136 -10.83 28.17 -13.92
CA LYS A 136 -9.87 27.76 -14.96
C LYS A 136 -8.50 28.38 -14.68
N SER A 137 -7.77 27.80 -13.74
CA SER A 137 -6.34 27.93 -13.57
C SER A 137 -5.72 26.91 -14.52
N LEU A 138 -4.76 27.34 -15.33
CA LEU A 138 -4.02 26.45 -16.23
C LEU A 138 -3.29 25.33 -15.46
N VAL A 139 -3.11 25.47 -14.14
CA VAL A 139 -2.46 24.50 -13.27
C VAL A 139 -3.20 24.41 -11.93
N SER A 140 -3.59 23.21 -11.54
CA SER A 140 -4.05 22.90 -10.18
C SER A 140 -3.00 22.04 -9.48
N ILE A 141 -2.58 22.45 -8.29
CA ILE A 141 -1.61 21.69 -7.49
C ILE A 141 -2.35 21.11 -6.29
N HIS A 142 -2.24 19.80 -6.13
CA HIS A 142 -2.94 19.01 -5.12
C HIS A 142 -1.92 18.36 -4.19
N TYR A 143 -2.02 18.61 -2.88
CA TYR A 143 -1.01 18.18 -1.91
C TYR A 143 -1.51 17.09 -0.98
N GLY A 144 -0.63 16.11 -0.72
CA GLY A 144 -0.85 15.06 0.26
C GLY A 144 -2.07 14.19 -0.07
N PHE A 145 -2.61 13.56 0.96
CA PHE A 145 -3.70 12.61 0.85
C PHE A 145 -4.99 13.26 0.34
N THR A 146 -5.38 14.38 0.95
CA THR A 146 -6.58 15.15 0.57
C THR A 146 -6.50 15.66 -0.86
N GLY A 147 -5.33 16.12 -1.30
CA GLY A 147 -5.13 16.53 -2.69
C GLY A 147 -5.30 15.39 -3.68
N LYS A 148 -4.78 14.18 -3.38
CA LYS A 148 -5.01 13.00 -4.24
C LYS A 148 -6.50 12.69 -4.37
N GLN A 149 -7.23 12.77 -3.26
CA GLN A 149 -8.68 12.56 -3.24
C GLN A 149 -9.41 13.59 -4.11
N GLU A 150 -9.12 14.88 -3.94
CA GLU A 150 -9.71 15.98 -4.72
C GLU A 150 -9.41 15.85 -6.22
N ALA A 151 -8.14 15.60 -6.58
CA ALA A 151 -7.71 15.43 -7.96
C ALA A 151 -8.41 14.25 -8.64
N THR A 152 -8.57 13.14 -7.91
CA THR A 152 -9.24 11.93 -8.44
C THR A 152 -10.72 12.19 -8.70
N LEU A 153 -11.45 12.82 -7.77
CA LEU A 153 -12.86 13.15 -7.98
C LEU A 153 -13.02 14.14 -9.14
N ALA A 154 -12.17 15.17 -9.21
CA ALA A 154 -12.18 16.14 -10.30
C ALA A 154 -11.95 15.47 -11.66
N PHE A 155 -11.01 14.54 -11.74
CA PHE A 155 -10.75 13.75 -12.94
C PHE A 155 -11.97 12.92 -13.37
N LEU A 156 -12.61 12.19 -12.45
CA LEU A 156 -13.79 11.38 -12.79
C LEU A 156 -14.96 12.25 -13.26
N MET A 157 -15.16 13.42 -12.64
CA MET A 157 -16.17 14.38 -13.09
C MET A 157 -15.88 14.93 -14.49
N GLU A 158 -14.61 15.23 -14.81
CA GLU A 158 -14.22 15.67 -16.14
C GLU A 158 -14.52 14.61 -17.21
N VAL A 159 -14.25 13.34 -16.89
CA VAL A 159 -14.59 12.20 -17.75
C VAL A 159 -16.10 12.12 -17.97
N ILE A 160 -16.90 12.27 -16.91
CA ILE A 160 -18.37 12.25 -16.98
C ILE A 160 -18.89 13.39 -17.87
N ASN A 161 -18.33 14.60 -17.73
CA ASN A 161 -18.73 15.79 -18.47
C ASN A 161 -18.32 15.74 -19.96
N CYS A 162 -17.33 14.91 -20.32
CA CYS A 162 -16.89 14.76 -21.70
C CYS A 162 -17.98 14.13 -22.61
N ASN A 163 -18.95 13.41 -22.03
CA ASN A 163 -20.11 12.80 -22.71
C ASN A 163 -19.75 11.95 -23.96
N LYS A 164 -18.51 11.45 -24.04
CA LYS A 164 -18.02 10.60 -25.12
C LYS A 164 -17.40 9.34 -24.50
N PRO A 165 -17.88 8.14 -24.86
CA PRO A 165 -17.29 6.90 -24.38
C PRO A 165 -15.81 6.80 -24.76
N GLN A 166 -14.95 6.58 -23.78
CA GLN A 166 -13.50 6.46 -23.95
C GLN A 166 -12.93 5.33 -23.08
N THR A 167 -11.68 4.97 -23.36
CA THR A 167 -10.94 4.00 -22.54
C THR A 167 -10.00 4.75 -21.61
N LEU A 168 -10.24 4.64 -20.30
CA LEU A 168 -9.36 5.14 -19.26
C LEU A 168 -8.24 4.13 -19.03
N LEU A 169 -7.01 4.57 -19.28
CA LEU A 169 -5.80 3.80 -18.96
C LEU A 169 -5.27 4.31 -17.62
N LEU A 170 -5.39 3.51 -16.58
CA LEU A 170 -5.02 3.89 -15.22
C LEU A 170 -3.80 3.09 -14.76
N PHE A 171 -2.85 3.76 -14.14
CA PHE A 171 -1.65 3.18 -13.56
C PHE A 171 -1.39 3.85 -12.20
N SER A 172 -0.99 3.05 -11.20
CA SER A 172 -0.55 3.54 -9.90
C SER A 172 0.61 2.67 -9.42
N ASP A 173 1.69 3.30 -8.97
CA ASP A 173 2.79 2.66 -8.24
C ASP A 173 2.60 2.74 -6.71
N GLU A 174 1.50 3.34 -6.25
CA GLU A 174 1.10 3.46 -4.85
C GLU A 174 -0.07 2.53 -4.49
N SER A 175 -0.18 2.16 -3.21
CA SER A 175 -1.32 1.37 -2.70
C SER A 175 -2.64 2.13 -2.78
N PHE A 176 -3.75 1.42 -2.91
CA PHE A 176 -5.10 2.00 -2.95
C PHE A 176 -5.70 2.25 -1.56
N ASP A 177 -4.94 2.05 -0.49
CA ASP A 177 -5.38 2.25 0.90
C ASP A 177 -6.00 3.64 1.12
N TRP A 178 -5.59 4.63 0.32
CA TRP A 178 -6.10 6.00 0.41
C TRP A 178 -7.56 6.16 -0.06
N LEU A 179 -8.09 5.21 -0.81
CA LEU A 179 -9.51 5.17 -1.16
C LEU A 179 -10.37 4.79 0.06
N GLY A 180 -9.93 3.81 0.84
CA GLY A 180 -10.73 3.20 1.92
C GLY A 180 -10.69 3.91 3.28
N GLN A 181 -9.71 4.79 3.52
CA GLN A 181 -9.54 5.43 4.84
C GLN A 181 -10.64 6.44 5.22
N ASN A 182 -11.38 6.98 4.24
CA ASN A 182 -12.50 7.88 4.48
C ASN A 182 -13.77 7.31 3.80
N PRO A 183 -14.74 6.77 4.58
CA PRO A 183 -15.96 6.18 4.04
C PRO A 183 -16.79 7.13 3.17
N GLU A 184 -16.84 8.42 3.49
CA GLU A 184 -17.58 9.41 2.72
C GLU A 184 -16.93 9.66 1.36
N TYR A 185 -15.60 9.74 1.34
CA TYR A 185 -14.83 9.84 0.11
C TYR A 185 -15.00 8.59 -0.76
N ALA A 186 -14.85 7.40 -0.17
CA ALA A 186 -15.00 6.12 -0.86
C ALA A 186 -16.37 6.02 -1.55
N ALA A 187 -17.44 6.43 -0.85
CA ALA A 187 -18.78 6.46 -1.40
C ALA A 187 -18.93 7.43 -2.58
N ARG A 188 -18.35 8.64 -2.50
CA ARG A 188 -18.37 9.62 -3.60
C ARG A 188 -17.59 9.10 -4.81
N TRP A 189 -16.39 8.56 -4.58
CA TRP A 189 -15.55 7.97 -5.62
C TRP A 189 -16.26 6.81 -6.33
N ALA A 190 -16.84 5.88 -5.56
CA ALA A 190 -17.56 4.74 -6.11
C ALA A 190 -18.76 5.18 -6.96
N ALA A 191 -19.52 6.18 -6.50
CA ALA A 191 -20.65 6.73 -7.26
C ALA A 191 -20.22 7.31 -8.62
N LEU A 192 -19.14 8.10 -8.64
CA LEU A 192 -18.60 8.66 -9.88
C LEU A 192 -18.06 7.57 -10.81
N MET A 193 -17.34 6.57 -10.27
CA MET A 193 -16.84 5.44 -11.06
C MET A 193 -17.97 4.63 -11.71
N ILE A 194 -19.05 4.37 -10.98
CA ILE A 194 -20.24 3.71 -11.52
C ILE A 194 -20.84 4.55 -12.65
N GLN A 195 -20.94 5.87 -12.48
CA GLN A 195 -21.45 6.76 -13.52
C GLN A 195 -20.56 6.79 -14.77
N VAL A 196 -19.23 6.82 -14.60
CA VAL A 196 -18.26 6.69 -15.70
C VAL A 196 -18.51 5.40 -16.49
N ILE A 197 -18.66 4.27 -15.81
CA ILE A 197 -18.91 2.96 -16.45
C ILE A 197 -20.29 2.96 -17.12
N ALA A 198 -21.32 3.52 -16.47
CA ALA A 198 -22.69 3.58 -17.01
C ALA A 198 -22.80 4.41 -18.29
N GLN A 199 -21.94 5.41 -18.49
CA GLN A 199 -21.82 6.16 -19.74
C GLN A 199 -21.11 5.38 -20.87
N GLY A 200 -20.69 4.13 -20.63
CA GLY A 200 -20.05 3.27 -21.62
C GLY A 200 -18.53 3.41 -21.71
N ASN A 201 -17.91 4.11 -20.74
CA ASN A 201 -16.45 4.17 -20.66
C ASN A 201 -15.88 2.82 -20.25
N ARG A 202 -14.68 2.50 -20.75
CA ARG A 202 -13.93 1.30 -20.40
C ARG A 202 -12.78 1.69 -19.48
N ILE A 203 -12.46 0.85 -18.51
CA ILE A 203 -11.35 1.09 -17.59
C ILE A 203 -10.35 -0.05 -17.77
N CYS A 204 -9.10 0.30 -18.05
CA CYS A 204 -7.99 -0.64 -18.17
C CYS A 204 -6.93 -0.26 -17.13
N MET A 205 -6.70 -1.17 -16.18
CA MET A 205 -5.64 -1.02 -15.20
C MET A 205 -4.34 -1.57 -15.76
N ILE A 206 -3.37 -0.69 -15.98
CA ILE A 206 -2.03 -1.06 -16.42
C ILE A 206 -1.24 -1.49 -15.19
N HIS A 207 -0.68 -2.70 -15.23
CA HIS A 207 0.20 -3.22 -14.20
C HIS A 207 1.62 -3.32 -14.78
N THR A 208 2.62 -2.97 -13.99
CA THR A 208 4.03 -3.19 -14.34
C THR A 208 4.39 -4.65 -14.09
N VAL A 209 4.79 -5.33 -15.18
CA VAL A 209 5.33 -6.70 -15.18
C VAL A 209 6.70 -6.73 -14.50
#